data_AF-A0A1S0TFT6-F1
#
_entry.id   AF-A0A1S0TFT6-F1
#
_cell.length_a   1.000
_cell.length_b   1.000
_cell.length_c   1.000
_cell.angle_alpha   90.00
_cell.angle_beta   90.00
_cell.angle_gamma   90.00
#
_symmetry.space_group_name_H-M   'P 1'
#
loop_
_entity.id
_entity.type
_entity.pdbx_description
1 polymer ?
#
loop_
_entity_poly.entity_id
_entity_poly.type
_entity_poly.pdbx_seq_one_letter_code
_entity_poly.pdbx_strand_id
1 'polypeptide(L)'
;MGTEGCEGGALNGFPSNSECEHDICIDCLDKMLAECEITCSQPMCPNILCHQPYSIDSVIALKAFFPQRANYFKRFALENQGYFLIKDDSIS
;
A
#
# COMPACT_ATOMS: atom_id res chain seq x y z
N MET A 1 -8.57 12.38 2.74
CA MET A 1 -7.35 13.18 2.55
C MET A 1 -6.15 12.34 2.98
N GLY A 2 -5.04 12.43 2.24
CA GLY A 2 -3.79 11.69 2.50
C GLY A 2 -3.04 12.15 3.76
N THR A 3 -1.71 12.09 3.74
CA THR A 3 -0.88 12.61 4.85
C THR A 3 -1.18 14.09 5.09
N GLU A 4 -1.09 14.55 6.34
CA GLU A 4 -1.37 15.93 6.72
C GLU A 4 -0.61 16.93 5.82
N GLY A 5 -1.36 17.73 5.06
CA GLY A 5 -0.79 18.72 4.12
C GLY A 5 -0.58 18.27 2.67
N CYS A 6 -1.08 17.12 2.19
CA CYS A 6 -1.08 16.86 0.73
C CYS A 6 -2.11 17.77 0.02
N GLU A 7 -1.61 18.70 -0.82
CA GLU A 7 -2.42 19.50 -1.77
C GLU A 7 -2.73 18.72 -3.06
N GLY A 8 -2.17 17.52 -3.23
CA GLY A 8 -2.38 16.67 -4.39
C GLY A 8 -3.80 16.14 -4.49
N GLY A 9 -4.36 16.16 -5.70
CA GLY A 9 -5.67 15.58 -6.00
C GLY A 9 -5.68 14.07 -5.80
N ALA A 10 -6.85 13.54 -5.43
CA ALA A 10 -7.08 12.10 -5.31
C ALA A 10 -6.64 11.36 -6.58
N LEU A 11 -5.96 10.23 -6.43
CA LEU A 11 -5.55 9.41 -7.56
C LEU A 11 -6.80 8.83 -8.24
N ASN A 12 -7.12 9.34 -9.43
CA ASN A 12 -8.28 8.89 -10.19
C ASN A 12 -8.07 7.45 -10.67
N GLY A 13 -8.97 6.55 -10.28
CA GLY A 13 -8.94 5.15 -10.71
C GLY A 13 -8.04 4.25 -9.87
N PHE A 14 -7.61 4.66 -8.68
CA PHE A 14 -7.03 3.72 -7.71
C PHE A 14 -8.15 2.90 -7.06
N PRO A 15 -8.25 1.58 -7.32
CA PRO A 15 -9.23 0.74 -6.69
C PRO A 15 -8.70 0.37 -5.30
N SER A 16 -8.80 1.28 -4.32
CA SER A 16 -8.64 0.94 -2.90
C SER A 16 -9.72 -0.02 -2.37
N ASN A 17 -10.57 -0.53 -3.28
CA ASN A 17 -11.55 -1.60 -3.12
C ASN A 17 -12.42 -1.52 -1.85
N SER A 18 -12.75 -0.30 -1.41
CA SER A 18 -13.50 -0.04 -0.16
C SER A 18 -12.79 -0.47 1.13
N GLU A 19 -11.47 -0.72 1.10
CA GLU A 19 -10.66 -0.99 2.29
C GLU A 19 -10.56 0.25 3.18
N CYS A 20 -10.55 1.41 2.53
CA CYS A 20 -10.72 2.70 3.17
C CYS A 20 -11.29 3.72 2.18
N GLU A 21 -12.15 4.60 2.68
CA GLU A 21 -12.73 5.74 1.97
C GLU A 21 -11.78 6.94 1.85
N HIS A 22 -10.48 6.73 2.08
CA HIS A 22 -9.50 7.80 2.04
C HIS A 22 -9.01 8.06 0.61
N ASP A 23 -9.31 9.26 0.13
CA ASP A 23 -8.67 9.79 -1.07
C ASP A 23 -7.20 10.13 -0.81
N ILE A 24 -6.31 9.42 -1.51
CA ILE A 24 -4.86 9.55 -1.41
C ILE A 24 -4.30 10.00 -2.76
N CYS A 25 -3.42 10.99 -2.72
CA CYS A 25 -2.68 11.50 -3.89
C CYS A 25 -1.54 10.54 -4.30
N ILE A 26 -1.13 10.58 -5.57
CA ILE A 26 -0.05 9.70 -6.08
C ILE A 26 1.26 9.89 -5.30
N ASP A 27 1.58 11.12 -4.91
CA ASP A 27 2.79 11.43 -4.12
C ASP A 27 2.76 10.82 -2.71
N CYS A 28 1.59 10.76 -2.07
CA CYS A 28 1.44 10.09 -0.77
C CYS A 28 1.64 8.58 -0.89
N LEU A 29 1.11 7.97 -1.96
CA LEU A 29 1.34 6.55 -2.23
C LEU A 29 2.81 6.28 -2.51
N ASP A 30 3.49 7.13 -3.29
CA ASP A 30 4.91 6.98 -3.59
C ASP A 30 5.78 7.08 -2.32
N LYS A 31 5.51 8.07 -1.45
CA LYS A 31 6.22 8.21 -0.17
C LYS A 31 6.01 6.99 0.73
N MET A 32 4.76 6.57 0.92
CA MET A 32 4.44 5.38 1.71
C MET A 32 5.14 4.14 1.15
N LEU A 33 5.14 3.95 -0.17
CA LEU A 33 5.85 2.83 -0.80
C LEU A 33 7.36 2.90 -0.57
N ALA A 34 7.96 4.11 -0.51
CA ALA A 34 9.39 4.25 -0.21
C ALA A 34 9.71 3.82 1.21
N GLU A 35 8.87 4.21 2.17
CA GLU A 35 9.02 3.78 3.56
C GLU A 35 8.77 2.28 3.72
N CYS A 36 7.75 1.73 3.07
CA CYS A 36 7.47 0.30 3.07
C CYS A 36 8.61 -0.50 2.43
N GLU A 37 9.28 0.02 1.40
CA GLU A 37 10.44 -0.61 0.78
C GLU A 37 11.64 -0.65 1.73
N ILE A 38 11.92 0.45 2.44
CA ILE A 38 13.01 0.55 3.43
C ILE A 38 12.76 -0.37 4.63
N THR A 39 11.53 -0.36 5.15
CA THR A 39 11.12 -1.15 6.32
C THR A 39 10.79 -2.60 5.99
N CYS A 40 10.75 -2.94 4.70
CA CYS A 40 10.27 -4.23 4.21
C CYS A 40 8.83 -4.55 4.68
N SER A 41 7.99 -3.53 4.83
CA SER A 41 6.61 -3.65 5.28
C SER A 41 5.64 -3.78 4.11
N GLN A 42 4.42 -4.23 4.41
CA GLN A 42 3.32 -4.27 3.44
C GLN A 42 2.84 -2.85 3.12
N PRO A 43 2.39 -2.60 1.88
CA PRO A 43 1.81 -1.32 1.51
C PRO A 43 0.48 -1.13 2.23
N MET A 44 0.29 0.06 2.79
CA MET A 44 -0.85 0.41 3.65
C MET A 44 -1.34 1.81 3.35
N CYS A 45 -2.56 2.14 3.80
CA CYS A 45 -3.13 3.46 3.63
C CYS A 45 -2.19 4.52 4.24
N PRO A 46 -1.73 5.51 3.47
CA PRO A 46 -0.86 6.59 3.98
C PRO A 46 -1.57 7.53 4.96
N ASN A 47 -2.89 7.40 5.13
CA ASN A 47 -3.61 8.16 6.13
C ASN A 47 -3.24 7.63 7.53
N ILE A 48 -2.72 8.53 8.37
CA ILE A 48 -2.17 8.22 9.70
C ILE A 48 -3.19 7.63 10.68
N LEU A 49 -4.48 7.91 10.47
CA LEU A 49 -5.58 7.40 11.30
C LEU A 49 -6.10 6.05 10.81
N CYS A 50 -5.81 5.70 9.55
CA CYS A 50 -6.33 4.50 8.92
C CYS A 50 -5.34 3.34 9.03
N HIS A 51 -4.15 3.53 8.45
CA HIS A 51 -3.09 2.52 8.37
C HIS A 51 -3.55 1.11 7.95
N GLN A 52 -4.68 1.00 7.24
CA GLN A 52 -5.20 -0.28 6.77
C GLN A 52 -4.26 -0.85 5.70
N PRO A 53 -3.85 -2.13 5.81
CA PRO A 53 -3.06 -2.79 4.78
C PRO A 53 -3.87 -2.91 3.48
N TYR A 54 -3.20 -2.77 2.34
CA TYR A 54 -3.84 -2.93 1.04
C TYR A 54 -3.93 -4.41 0.64
N SER A 55 -5.08 -4.77 0.07
CA SER A 55 -5.36 -6.08 -0.49
C SER A 55 -4.53 -6.34 -1.73
N ILE A 56 -4.44 -7.62 -2.11
CA ILE A 56 -3.66 -8.06 -3.28
C ILE A 56 -4.08 -7.28 -4.54
N ASP A 57 -5.38 -7.06 -4.76
CA ASP A 57 -5.89 -6.29 -5.90
C ASP A 57 -5.40 -4.83 -5.89
N SER A 58 -5.48 -4.17 -4.74
CA SER A 58 -4.96 -2.82 -4.52
C SER A 58 -3.46 -2.75 -4.76
N VAL A 59 -2.70 -3.75 -4.32
CA VAL A 59 -1.25 -3.87 -4.55
C VAL A 59 -0.92 -4.10 -6.02
N ILE A 60 -1.71 -4.89 -6.74
CA ILE A 60 -1.58 -5.07 -8.19
C ILE A 60 -1.84 -3.75 -8.92
N ALA A 61 -2.84 -2.98 -8.48
CA ALA A 61 -3.09 -1.65 -9.02
C ALA A 61 -1.92 -0.70 -8.73
N LEU A 62 -1.39 -0.67 -7.50
CA LEU A 62 -0.19 0.10 -7.15
C LEU A 62 0.99 -0.26 -8.05
N LYS A 63 1.22 -1.55 -8.32
CA LYS A 63 2.26 -1.99 -9.25
C LYS A 63 2.08 -1.43 -10.67
N ALA A 64 0.84 -1.29 -11.13
CA ALA A 64 0.54 -0.69 -12.42
C ALA A 64 0.79 0.83 -12.43
N PHE A 65 0.51 1.52 -11.33
CA PHE A 65 0.79 2.96 -11.17
C PHE A 65 2.28 3.26 -10.95
N PHE A 66 3.02 2.36 -10.31
CA PHE A 66 4.44 2.51 -9.96
C PHE A 66 5.32 1.43 -10.60
N PRO A 67 5.41 1.38 -11.95
CA PRO A 67 6.23 0.37 -12.64
C PRO A 67 7.73 0.45 -12.27
N GLN A 68 8.22 1.63 -11.89
CA GLN A 68 9.58 1.84 -11.40
C GLN A 68 9.87 1.09 -10.08
N ARG A 69 8.83 0.75 -9.31
CA ARG A 69 8.92 -0.02 -8.06
C ARG A 69 8.52 -1.48 -8.25
N ALA A 70 8.47 -1.99 -9.49
CA ALA A 70 8.07 -3.37 -9.77
C ALA A 70 8.92 -4.42 -9.02
N ASN A 71 10.17 -4.10 -8.66
CA ASN A 71 11.03 -5.00 -7.88
C ASN A 71 10.54 -5.15 -6.42
N TYR A 72 10.12 -4.06 -5.78
CA TYR A 72 9.44 -4.12 -4.48
C TYR A 72 8.19 -5.00 -4.57
N PHE A 73 7.34 -4.79 -5.58
CA PHE A 73 6.11 -5.57 -5.73
C PHE A 73 6.34 -7.06 -6.09
N LYS A 74 7.47 -7.42 -6.71
CA LYS A 74 7.83 -8.82 -6.96
C LYS A 74 7.93 -9.64 -5.68
N ARG A 75 8.28 -9.01 -4.55
CA ARG A 75 8.38 -9.67 -3.25
C ARG A 75 7.02 -10.15 -2.73
N PHE A 76 5.93 -9.53 -3.16
CA PHE A 76 4.56 -9.87 -2.77
C PHE A 76 3.87 -10.82 -3.77
N ALA A 77 4.34 -10.88 -5.01
CA ALA A 77 3.64 -11.48 -6.14
C ALA A 77 3.92 -12.99 -6.36
N LEU A 78 3.77 -13.84 -5.33
CA LEU A 78 3.67 -15.32 -5.41
C LEU A 78 4.90 -16.17 -5.01
N GLU A 79 6.14 -15.69 -4.98
CA GLU A 79 7.28 -16.54 -4.56
C GLU A 79 7.55 -16.55 -3.03
N ASN A 80 6.90 -15.65 -2.28
CA ASN A 80 7.01 -15.58 -0.81
C ASN A 80 5.67 -15.91 -0.13
N GLN A 81 5.08 -17.06 -0.44
CA GLN A 81 3.90 -17.57 0.30
C GLN A 81 4.14 -17.73 1.81
N GLY A 82 5.39 -17.62 2.29
CA GLY A 82 5.71 -17.56 3.72
C GLY A 82 5.40 -16.22 4.41
N TYR A 83 5.16 -15.12 3.68
CA TYR A 83 5.01 -13.80 4.30
C TYR A 83 3.56 -13.42 4.64
N PHE A 84 2.57 -14.18 4.14
CA PHE A 84 1.17 -14.08 4.56
C PHE A 84 0.91 -14.72 5.94
N LEU A 85 1.90 -15.41 6.53
CA LEU A 85 1.76 -16.14 7.79
C LEU A 85 2.31 -15.39 9.02
N ILE A 86 2.91 -14.20 8.87
CA ILE A 86 3.53 -13.48 9.99
C ILE A 86 2.72 -12.25 10.39
N LYS A 87 1.45 -12.48 10.76
CA LYS A 87 0.74 -11.67 11.78
C LYS A 87 -0.59 -12.33 12.16
N ASP A 88 -0.56 -13.64 12.38
CA ASP A 88 -1.53 -14.25 13.29
C ASP A 88 -0.84 -14.36 14.66
N ASP A 89 -0.77 -13.24 15.37
CA ASP A 89 -0.46 -13.23 16.82
C ASP A 89 -1.77 -13.45 17.60
N SER A 90 -2.55 -14.46 17.17
CA SER A 90 -3.70 -14.98 17.92
C SER A 90 -3.37 -16.40 18.37
N ILE A 91 -2.41 -16.50 19.29
CA ILE A 91 -2.25 -17.72 20.11
C ILE A 91 -2.32 -17.33 21.59
N SER A 92 -3.54 -17.44 22.11
CA SER A 92 -4.01 -17.63 23.51
C SER A 92 -3.67 -16.59 24.57
#